data_AF-A0A4W4GNI5-F1
#
_entry.id   AF-A0A4W4GNI5-F1
#
_cell.length_a   1.000
_cell.length_b   1.000
_cell.length_c   1.000
_cell.angle_alpha   90.00
_cell.angle_beta   90.00
_cell.angle_gamma   90.00
#
_symmetry.space_group_name_H-M   'P 1'
#
loop_
_entity.id
_entity.type
_entity.pdbx_description
1 polymer ?
#
loop_
_entity_poly.entity_id
_entity_poly.type
_entity_poly.pdbx_seq_one_letter_code
_entity_poly.pdbx_strand_id
1 'polypeptide(L)'
;MKFMGDHPLRGQSEHFHHERQHLAPLVTHCYRNGPADCAFVAYLQLIGEQGLMRDEAYCQVLKQLTANTSLKPDSCQSGWRLLYVLTAYCRCSAVLKPFLLKFFHDACKSPGALFQGIAKACEQNLRKTFQFGGRGVLPSSMELKAIMAGRSSKRQLFLFPGGIERHLKIKTCSVALDIIEELCYEMALQRLQAMDEYTIFIVTNRGQNVRPLNKREYILDIVTEMEQIDSNYSFWFRRVIWANPLKFDNELSITVHYNQVLPDYLKALLNVVPQGKISEQQFNQIAKLSALQHRAKDGLYAPTIHELAEYIPAQLFSKQGPQQWMHLVTQHTHAVQSLSPRQARSQFLGTLTTHT
;
A
#
# COMPACT_ATOMS: atom_id res chain seq x y z
N MET A 1 -13.41 14.44 -12.27
CA MET A 1 -13.59 13.09 -12.87
C MET A 1 -13.43 12.04 -11.79
N LYS A 2 -14.44 11.18 -11.57
CA LYS A 2 -14.33 10.02 -10.68
C LYS A 2 -13.74 8.86 -11.50
N PHE A 3 -12.49 8.52 -11.24
CA PHE A 3 -11.85 7.32 -11.77
C PHE A 3 -12.10 6.17 -10.78
N MET A 4 -12.81 5.13 -11.20
CA MET A 4 -13.19 3.98 -10.37
C MET A 4 -12.96 2.69 -11.17
N GLY A 5 -11.74 2.16 -11.04
CA GLY A 5 -11.34 0.87 -11.61
C GLY A 5 -11.84 -0.32 -10.78
N ASP A 6 -12.62 -1.13 -11.48
CA ASP A 6 -13.12 -2.49 -11.23
C ASP A 6 -14.23 -2.73 -10.17
N HIS A 7 -15.28 -3.39 -10.69
CA HIS A 7 -16.64 -3.59 -10.17
C HIS A 7 -17.53 -2.34 -9.97
N PRO A 8 -18.84 -2.40 -10.33
CA PRO A 8 -19.75 -1.30 -10.12
C PRO A 8 -19.88 -1.05 -8.62
N LEU A 9 -19.27 0.04 -8.15
CA LEU A 9 -19.46 0.55 -6.80
C LEU A 9 -20.93 0.99 -6.67
N ARG A 10 -21.77 0.07 -6.17
CA ARG A 10 -23.01 0.46 -5.51
C ARG A 10 -22.61 1.34 -4.33
N GLY A 11 -22.93 2.62 -4.43
CA GLY A 11 -22.83 3.55 -3.31
C GLY A 11 -23.75 3.09 -2.20
N GLN A 12 -23.17 2.44 -1.19
CA GLN A 12 -23.71 2.43 0.15
C GLN A 12 -22.60 2.96 1.05
N SER A 13 -22.70 4.25 1.35
CA SER A 13 -22.04 4.83 2.51
C SER A 13 -22.71 4.24 3.75
N GLU A 14 -22.31 3.04 4.14
CA GLU A 14 -22.60 2.54 5.48
C GLU A 14 -21.60 3.19 6.43
N HIS A 15 -22.16 3.92 7.39
CA HIS A 15 -21.43 4.47 8.52
C HIS A 15 -20.71 3.33 9.23
N PHE A 16 -19.38 3.24 9.05
CA PHE A 16 -18.53 2.49 9.98
C PHE A 16 -18.53 3.23 11.32
N HIS A 17 -19.52 2.94 12.15
CA HIS A 17 -19.41 3.21 13.57
C HIS A 17 -18.36 2.27 14.14
N HIS A 18 -17.17 2.83 14.41
CA HIS A 18 -16.21 2.20 15.31
C HIS A 18 -16.82 2.14 16.70
N GLU A 19 -17.49 1.02 17.02
CA GLU A 19 -17.59 0.61 18.41
C GLU A 19 -16.19 0.25 18.88
N ARG A 20 -15.66 1.03 19.82
CA ARG A 20 -14.48 0.64 20.61
C ARG A 20 -14.84 -0.64 21.35
N GLN A 21 -14.37 -1.78 20.88
CA GLN A 21 -14.51 -3.04 21.62
C GLN A 21 -13.74 -2.94 22.93
N HIS A 22 -14.48 -2.81 24.02
CA HIS A 22 -13.99 -2.87 25.39
C HIS A 22 -13.76 -4.33 25.83
N LEU A 23 -12.58 -4.60 26.38
CA LEU A 23 -12.17 -5.67 27.32
C LEU A 23 -12.41 -7.18 27.02
N ALA A 24 -13.30 -7.60 26.11
CA ALA A 24 -13.48 -9.02 25.76
C ALA A 24 -12.27 -9.76 25.13
N PRO A 25 -11.31 -9.12 24.42
CA PRO A 25 -10.24 -9.84 23.71
C PRO A 25 -9.19 -10.54 24.58
N LEU A 26 -8.99 -10.11 25.83
CA LEU A 26 -7.88 -10.55 26.69
C LEU A 26 -7.98 -12.03 27.07
N VAL A 27 -9.17 -12.49 27.45
CA VAL A 27 -9.40 -13.88 27.90
C VAL A 27 -9.19 -14.85 26.74
N THR A 28 -9.70 -14.51 25.55
CA THR A 28 -9.54 -15.34 24.34
C THR A 28 -8.12 -15.30 23.80
N HIS A 29 -7.43 -14.15 23.88
CA HIS A 29 -6.01 -14.03 23.50
C HIS A 29 -5.12 -14.87 24.44
N CYS A 30 -5.44 -14.90 25.72
CA CYS A 30 -4.67 -15.65 26.71
C CYS A 30 -4.89 -17.15 26.74
N TYR A 31 -6.08 -17.61 26.34
CA TYR A 31 -6.33 -19.03 26.18
C TYR A 31 -5.56 -19.66 25.00
N ARG A 32 -5.19 -18.85 24.00
CA ARG A 32 -4.53 -19.30 22.77
C ARG A 32 -3.02 -19.09 22.74
N ASN A 33 -2.48 -18.24 23.62
CA ASN A 33 -1.07 -17.84 23.63
C ASN A 33 -0.42 -18.12 24.99
N GLY A 34 0.91 -18.28 25.02
CA GLY A 34 1.62 -18.58 26.27
C GLY A 34 1.53 -17.44 27.30
N PRO A 35 1.79 -17.73 28.59
CA PRO A 35 1.65 -16.74 29.67
C PRO A 35 2.53 -15.49 29.51
N ALA A 36 3.65 -15.59 28.79
CA ALA A 36 4.51 -14.45 28.49
C ALA A 36 3.91 -13.48 27.45
N ASP A 37 3.25 -14.01 26.41
CA ASP A 37 2.59 -13.21 25.37
C ASP A 37 1.41 -12.43 25.98
N CYS A 38 0.66 -13.08 26.90
CA CYS A 38 -0.39 -12.48 27.70
C CYS A 38 0.06 -11.28 28.53
N ALA A 39 1.14 -11.44 29.29
CA ALA A 39 1.63 -10.40 30.17
C ALA A 39 2.07 -9.15 29.36
N PHE A 40 2.65 -9.37 28.19
CA PHE A 40 3.09 -8.30 27.30
C PHE A 40 1.92 -7.50 26.73
N VAL A 41 0.88 -8.19 26.24
CA VAL A 41 -0.33 -7.55 25.70
C VAL A 41 -1.10 -6.83 26.81
N ALA A 42 -1.23 -7.44 27.99
CA ALA A 42 -1.85 -6.82 29.15
C ALA A 42 -1.12 -5.54 29.59
N TYR A 43 0.22 -5.55 29.58
CA TYR A 43 1.02 -4.37 29.90
C TYR A 43 0.78 -3.23 28.90
N LEU A 44 0.74 -3.52 27.59
CA LEU A 44 0.44 -2.51 26.57
C LEU A 44 -0.98 -1.95 26.71
N GLN A 45 -1.96 -2.79 27.01
CA GLN A 45 -3.34 -2.36 27.25
C GLN A 45 -3.43 -1.43 28.45
N LEU A 46 -2.82 -1.81 29.58
CA LEU A 46 -2.82 -1.00 30.80
C LEU A 46 -2.23 0.40 30.56
N ILE A 47 -1.13 0.49 29.81
CA ILE A 47 -0.49 1.78 29.47
C ILE A 47 -1.31 2.58 28.46
N GLY A 48 -1.98 1.89 27.54
CA GLY A 48 -2.91 2.51 26.59
C GLY A 48 -4.08 3.20 27.30
N GLU A 49 -4.67 2.53 28.29
CA GLU A 49 -5.79 3.01 29.10
C GLU A 49 -5.37 4.09 30.10
N GLN A 50 -4.19 3.95 30.72
CA GLN A 50 -3.68 4.87 31.72
C GLN A 50 -2.60 5.79 31.15
N GLY A 51 -3.02 6.82 30.41
CA GLY A 51 -2.10 7.76 29.75
C GLY A 51 -1.06 8.43 30.68
N LEU A 52 -1.38 8.59 31.97
CA LEU A 52 -0.48 9.13 32.99
C LEU A 52 0.69 8.18 33.35
N MET A 53 0.56 6.89 33.05
CA MET A 53 1.57 5.87 33.37
C MET A 53 2.59 5.64 32.26
N ARG A 54 2.51 6.38 31.15
CA ARG A 54 3.41 6.17 29.99
C ARG A 54 4.87 6.45 30.32
N ASP A 55 5.14 7.54 31.02
CA ASP A 55 6.51 7.87 31.43
C ASP A 55 7.04 6.88 32.46
N GLU A 56 6.21 6.48 33.43
CA GLU A 56 6.55 5.45 34.41
C GLU A 56 6.89 4.12 33.73
N ALA A 57 6.12 3.70 32.73
CA ALA A 57 6.40 2.51 31.93
C ALA A 57 7.78 2.58 31.27
N TYR A 58 8.12 3.71 30.63
CA TYR A 58 9.46 3.92 30.09
C TYR A 58 10.53 3.87 31.17
N CYS A 59 10.35 4.58 32.28
CA CYS A 59 11.31 4.61 33.40
C CYS A 59 11.57 3.21 33.98
N GLN A 60 10.53 2.40 34.17
CA GLN A 60 10.68 1.02 34.65
C GLN A 60 11.49 0.18 33.68
N VAL A 61 11.21 0.24 32.38
CA VAL A 61 11.97 -0.54 31.39
C VAL A 61 13.42 -0.07 31.30
N LEU A 62 13.67 1.25 31.29
CA LEU A 62 15.03 1.81 31.30
C LEU A 62 15.81 1.40 32.55
N LYS A 63 15.16 1.39 33.72
CA LYS A 63 15.75 0.90 34.97
C LYS A 63 16.19 -0.55 34.84
N GLN A 64 15.34 -1.42 34.28
CA GLN A 64 15.68 -2.84 34.09
C GLN A 64 16.78 -3.08 33.05
N LEU A 65 17.03 -2.12 32.15
CA LEU A 65 18.11 -2.17 31.17
C LEU A 65 19.43 -1.59 31.69
N THR A 66 19.37 -0.66 32.64
CA THR A 66 20.54 0.04 33.16
C THR A 66 21.27 -0.83 34.17
N ALA A 67 22.55 -1.14 33.90
CA ALA A 67 23.38 -1.98 34.77
C ALA A 67 22.70 -3.31 35.16
N ASN A 68 22.06 -3.98 34.20
CA ASN A 68 21.37 -5.24 34.43
C ASN A 68 22.37 -6.35 34.83
N THR A 69 22.26 -6.85 36.06
CA THR A 69 23.10 -7.92 36.65
C THR A 69 22.36 -9.27 36.75
N SER A 70 21.23 -9.42 36.07
CA SER A 70 20.43 -10.65 36.11
C SER A 70 21.23 -11.85 35.62
N LEU A 71 21.18 -12.95 36.38
CA LEU A 71 21.74 -14.25 35.97
C LEU A 71 20.95 -14.91 34.83
N LYS A 72 19.73 -14.43 34.54
CA LYS A 72 18.96 -14.89 33.38
C LYS A 72 19.52 -14.28 32.09
N PRO A 73 20.03 -15.08 31.14
CA PRO A 73 20.74 -14.56 29.95
C PRO A 73 19.86 -13.67 29.07
N ASP A 74 18.56 -13.96 28.97
CA ASP A 74 17.63 -13.20 28.13
C ASP A 74 17.02 -11.96 28.80
N SER A 75 17.40 -11.63 30.04
CA SER A 75 16.77 -10.53 30.80
C SER A 75 16.89 -9.19 30.09
N CYS A 76 18.13 -8.81 29.73
CA CYS A 76 18.39 -7.54 29.05
C CYS A 76 17.76 -7.52 27.65
N GLN A 77 17.87 -8.62 26.91
CA GLN A 77 17.26 -8.76 25.58
C GLN A 77 15.74 -8.62 25.61
N SER A 78 15.07 -9.15 26.63
CA SER A 78 13.63 -9.02 26.84
C SER A 78 13.23 -7.58 27.17
N GLY A 79 14.02 -6.88 28.00
CA GLY A 79 13.81 -5.46 28.29
C GLY A 79 13.89 -4.59 27.03
N TRP A 80 14.84 -4.88 26.13
CA TRP A 80 14.98 -4.16 24.86
C TRP A 80 13.81 -4.43 23.91
N ARG A 81 13.29 -5.66 23.86
CA ARG A 81 12.09 -6.00 23.09
C ARG A 81 10.84 -5.30 23.62
N LEU A 82 10.72 -5.19 24.94
CA LEU A 82 9.66 -4.42 25.57
C LEU A 82 9.76 -2.94 25.21
N LEU A 83 10.96 -2.35 25.29
CA LEU A 83 11.19 -0.96 24.89
C LEU A 83 10.92 -0.73 23.40
N TYR A 84 11.26 -1.68 22.55
CA TYR A 84 10.98 -1.65 21.11
C TYR A 84 9.48 -1.55 20.83
N VAL A 85 8.65 -2.30 21.54
CA VAL A 85 7.21 -2.20 21.35
C VAL A 85 6.65 -0.94 22.01
N LEU A 86 7.06 -0.60 23.23
CA LEU A 86 6.62 0.64 23.90
C LEU A 86 6.81 1.87 23.01
N THR A 87 7.99 1.98 22.39
CA THR A 87 8.33 3.10 21.48
C THR A 87 7.48 3.16 20.22
N ALA A 88 6.80 2.08 19.81
CA ALA A 88 5.90 2.10 18.66
C ALA A 88 4.45 2.45 19.02
N TYR A 89 4.05 2.27 20.28
CA TYR A 89 2.66 2.44 20.73
C TYR A 89 2.44 3.71 21.53
N CYS A 90 3.42 4.13 22.33
CA CYS A 90 3.22 5.19 23.31
C CYS A 90 4.19 6.36 23.11
N ARG A 91 3.65 7.58 23.07
CA ARG A 91 4.47 8.79 23.23
C ARG A 91 4.88 8.93 24.69
N CYS A 92 6.15 9.22 24.94
CA CYS A 92 6.60 9.76 26.21
C CYS A 92 6.29 11.26 26.31
N SER A 93 6.41 11.84 27.50
CA SER A 93 6.29 13.28 27.69
C SER A 93 7.43 14.04 27.02
N ALA A 94 7.22 15.34 26.81
CA ALA A 94 8.27 16.24 26.33
C ALA A 94 9.48 16.29 27.29
N VAL A 95 9.25 16.07 28.59
CA VAL A 95 10.28 16.06 29.63
C VAL A 95 11.15 14.81 29.51
N LEU A 96 10.54 13.62 29.35
CA LEU A 96 11.29 12.36 29.29
C LEU A 96 11.97 12.13 27.93
N LYS A 97 11.39 12.67 26.83
CA LYS A 97 11.89 12.50 25.46
C LYS A 97 13.40 12.70 25.28
N PRO A 98 14.04 13.81 25.73
CA PRO A 98 15.48 14.00 25.56
C PRO A 98 16.31 12.91 26.24
N PHE A 99 15.89 12.42 27.42
CA PHE A 99 16.58 11.36 28.14
C PHE A 99 16.47 10.01 27.42
N LEU A 100 15.30 9.69 26.85
CA LEU A 100 15.12 8.49 26.02
C LEU A 100 15.99 8.51 24.77
N LEU A 101 16.02 9.64 24.05
CA LEU A 101 16.87 9.79 22.87
C LEU A 101 18.35 9.68 23.23
N LYS A 102 18.76 10.28 24.36
CA LYS A 102 20.11 10.16 24.88
C LYS A 102 20.48 8.70 25.20
N PHE A 103 19.57 7.97 25.85
CA PHE A 103 19.75 6.55 26.15
C PHE A 103 19.95 5.70 24.88
N PHE A 104 19.12 5.90 23.85
CA PHE A 104 19.29 5.20 22.57
C PHE A 104 20.61 5.53 21.89
N HIS A 105 20.98 6.81 21.88
CA HIS A 105 22.24 7.26 21.32
C HIS A 105 23.44 6.64 22.05
N ASP A 106 23.42 6.64 23.39
CA ASP A 106 24.50 6.06 24.20
C ASP A 106 24.63 4.54 23.98
N ALA A 107 23.51 3.82 23.82
CA ALA A 107 23.51 2.40 23.45
C ALA A 107 24.09 2.11 22.05
N CYS A 108 24.21 3.14 21.20
CA CYS A 108 24.75 3.03 19.84
C CYS A 108 26.20 3.49 19.69
N LYS A 109 26.81 4.07 20.74
CA LYS A 109 28.13 4.72 20.68
C LYS A 109 29.29 3.77 20.36
N SER A 110 29.27 2.55 20.89
CA SER A 110 30.35 1.60 20.70
C SER A 110 30.07 0.70 19.49
N PRO A 111 30.96 0.68 18.46
CA PRO A 111 30.86 -0.30 17.37
C PRO A 111 30.82 -1.72 17.93
N GLY A 112 29.89 -2.54 17.45
CA GLY A 112 29.71 -3.92 17.93
C GLY A 112 28.95 -4.07 19.25
N ALA A 113 28.37 -2.99 19.80
CA ALA A 113 27.51 -3.09 20.98
C ALA A 113 26.32 -4.03 20.72
N LEU A 114 26.10 -4.99 21.64
CA LEU A 114 25.12 -6.07 21.54
C LEU A 114 23.69 -5.61 21.15
N PHE A 115 23.29 -4.41 21.58
CA PHE A 115 21.92 -3.89 21.40
C PHE A 115 21.81 -2.71 20.45
N GLN A 116 22.86 -2.39 19.68
CA GLN A 116 22.85 -1.25 18.77
C GLN A 116 21.68 -1.30 17.75
N GLY A 117 21.41 -2.49 17.20
CA GLY A 117 20.36 -2.67 16.21
C GLY A 117 18.96 -2.37 16.75
N ILE A 118 18.63 -2.90 17.93
CA ILE A 118 17.32 -2.69 18.55
C ILE A 118 17.17 -1.26 19.11
N ALA A 119 18.24 -0.67 19.62
CA ALA A 119 18.25 0.73 20.05
C ALA A 119 17.90 1.71 18.91
N LYS A 120 18.53 1.54 17.73
CA LYS A 120 18.19 2.31 16.52
C LYS A 120 16.73 2.11 16.10
N ALA A 121 16.22 0.89 16.24
CA ALA A 121 14.83 0.59 15.92
C ALA A 121 13.85 1.24 16.90
N CYS A 122 14.16 1.25 18.21
CA CYS A 122 13.39 1.99 19.22
C CYS A 122 13.35 3.49 18.92
N GLU A 123 14.48 4.08 18.54
CA GLU A 123 14.55 5.50 18.16
C GLU A 123 13.68 5.81 16.92
N GLN A 124 13.73 4.95 15.90
CA GLN A 124 12.88 5.06 14.70
C GLN A 124 11.39 4.96 15.06
N ASN A 125 11.03 3.97 15.87
CA ASN A 125 9.66 3.78 16.36
C ASN A 125 9.19 5.04 17.11
N LEU A 126 9.98 5.53 18.06
CA LEU A 126 9.62 6.71 18.86
C LEU A 126 9.38 7.94 17.98
N ARG A 127 10.24 8.19 16.99
CA ARG A 127 10.07 9.29 16.01
C ARG A 127 8.75 9.15 15.25
N LYS A 128 8.45 7.97 14.73
CA LYS A 128 7.20 7.68 14.01
C LYS A 128 5.98 7.85 14.93
N THR A 129 6.05 7.37 16.17
CA THR A 129 4.98 7.51 17.16
C THR A 129 4.69 8.97 17.52
N PHE A 130 5.71 9.82 17.61
CA PHE A 130 5.49 11.25 17.72
C PHE A 130 4.83 11.84 16.47
N GLN A 131 5.28 11.47 15.27
CA GLN A 131 4.81 12.05 14.01
C GLN A 131 3.39 11.62 13.61
N PHE A 132 3.08 10.34 13.72
CA PHE A 132 1.86 9.72 13.18
C PHE A 132 0.86 9.28 14.25
N GLY A 133 1.23 9.37 15.54
CA GLY A 133 0.53 8.65 16.59
C GLY A 133 1.16 7.27 16.76
N GLY A 134 0.96 6.62 17.90
CA GLY A 134 1.40 5.24 18.07
C GLY A 134 0.45 4.25 17.38
N ARG A 135 0.86 2.99 17.31
CA ARG A 135 0.00 1.90 16.86
C ARG A 135 -1.28 1.84 17.70
N GLY A 136 -2.41 1.60 17.04
CA GLY A 136 -3.73 1.53 17.66
C GLY A 136 -4.23 0.09 17.90
N VAL A 137 -3.66 -0.88 17.19
CA VAL A 137 -4.03 -2.30 17.31
C VAL A 137 -2.88 -3.04 17.97
N LEU A 138 -3.19 -3.89 18.94
CA LEU A 138 -2.21 -4.71 19.65
C LEU A 138 -1.52 -5.69 18.68
N PRO A 139 -0.27 -6.09 18.96
CA PRO A 139 0.45 -6.97 18.05
C PRO A 139 -0.20 -8.36 18.02
N SER A 140 -0.24 -8.99 16.84
CA SER A 140 -0.73 -10.36 16.71
C SER A 140 0.21 -11.36 17.39
N SER A 141 -0.29 -12.57 17.69
CA SER A 141 0.56 -13.67 18.22
C SER A 141 1.78 -13.95 17.32
N MET A 142 1.58 -13.88 16.00
CA MET A 142 2.67 -14.08 15.04
C MET A 142 3.68 -12.93 15.08
N GLU A 143 3.21 -11.69 15.22
CA GLU A 143 4.07 -10.52 15.38
C GLU A 143 4.91 -10.64 16.68
N LEU A 144 4.28 -10.98 17.80
CA LEU A 144 4.96 -11.18 19.09
C LEU A 144 6.02 -12.26 19.01
N LYS A 145 5.69 -13.43 18.47
CA LYS A 145 6.66 -14.52 18.25
C LYS A 145 7.84 -14.08 17.37
N ALA A 146 7.58 -13.26 16.35
CA ALA A 146 8.64 -12.72 15.50
C ALA A 146 9.55 -11.74 16.28
N ILE A 147 8.98 -10.83 17.07
CA ILE A 147 9.72 -9.90 17.94
C ILE A 147 10.57 -10.67 18.95
N MET A 148 10.01 -11.72 19.57
CA MET A 148 10.70 -12.61 20.50
C MET A 148 11.78 -13.46 19.84
N ALA A 149 11.69 -13.70 18.53
CA ALA A 149 12.77 -14.29 17.74
C ALA A 149 13.80 -13.26 17.23
N GLY A 150 13.69 -11.99 17.64
CA GLY A 150 14.58 -10.91 17.21
C GLY A 150 14.34 -10.40 15.78
N ARG A 151 13.21 -10.77 15.16
CA ARG A 151 12.83 -10.27 13.84
C ARG A 151 12.15 -8.91 13.98
N SER A 152 12.62 -7.94 13.22
CA SER A 152 12.15 -6.54 13.25
C SER A 152 11.35 -6.13 12.01
N SER A 153 10.92 -7.10 11.19
CA SER A 153 10.18 -6.83 9.97
C SER A 153 9.36 -8.02 9.46
N LYS A 154 8.26 -7.73 8.77
CA LYS A 154 7.46 -8.68 7.99
C LYS A 154 7.59 -8.38 6.50
N ARG A 155 7.63 -9.41 5.67
CA ARG A 155 7.55 -9.26 4.20
C ARG A 155 6.06 -9.20 3.82
N GLN A 156 5.63 -8.12 3.18
CA GLN A 156 4.24 -7.88 2.82
C GLN A 156 4.11 -7.67 1.32
N LEU A 157 3.11 -8.31 0.71
CA LEU A 157 2.78 -8.15 -0.70
C LEU A 157 1.88 -6.93 -0.91
N PHE A 158 2.27 -6.10 -1.88
CA PHE A 158 1.52 -5.01 -2.46
C PHE A 158 1.38 -5.24 -3.97
N LEU A 159 0.21 -4.94 -4.51
CA LEU A 159 -0.12 -5.14 -5.91
C LEU A 159 -0.24 -3.81 -6.62
N PHE A 160 0.40 -3.71 -7.77
CA PHE A 160 0.12 -2.66 -8.73
C PHE A 160 -0.99 -3.10 -9.70
N PRO A 161 -1.65 -2.16 -10.41
CA PRO A 161 -2.53 -2.43 -11.53
C PRO A 161 -1.94 -3.45 -12.53
N GLY A 162 -2.80 -4.37 -12.96
CA GLY A 162 -2.39 -5.53 -13.77
C GLY A 162 -1.80 -6.69 -12.96
N GLY A 163 -1.93 -6.68 -11.64
CA GLY A 163 -1.50 -7.78 -10.76
C GLY A 163 0.02 -7.87 -10.59
N ILE A 164 0.75 -6.80 -10.87
CA ILE A 164 2.21 -6.78 -10.74
C ILE A 164 2.56 -6.79 -9.25
N GLU A 165 3.22 -7.86 -8.81
CA GLU A 165 3.56 -8.07 -7.41
C GLU A 165 4.79 -7.28 -6.97
N ARG A 166 4.71 -6.67 -5.78
CA ARG A 166 5.85 -6.11 -5.04
C ARG A 166 5.83 -6.53 -3.60
N HIS A 167 6.93 -7.15 -3.17
CA HIS A 167 7.11 -7.53 -1.79
C HIS A 167 7.99 -6.50 -1.09
N LEU A 168 7.43 -5.81 -0.10
CA LEU A 168 8.15 -4.82 0.71
C LEU A 168 8.36 -5.32 2.12
N LYS A 169 9.41 -4.80 2.78
CA LYS A 169 9.75 -5.14 4.16
C LYS A 169 9.16 -4.10 5.10
N ILE A 170 8.02 -4.44 5.71
CA ILE A 170 7.35 -3.56 6.68
C ILE A 170 7.90 -3.79 8.09
N LYS A 171 8.07 -2.71 8.85
CA LYS A 171 8.52 -2.71 10.24
C LYS A 171 7.34 -2.37 11.17
N THR A 172 7.50 -2.57 12.48
CA THR A 172 6.49 -2.19 13.50
C THR A 172 6.01 -0.73 13.36
N CYS A 173 6.88 0.18 12.92
CA CYS A 173 6.55 1.59 12.74
C CYS A 173 6.19 2.02 11.30
N SER A 174 6.07 1.09 10.35
CA SER A 174 5.77 1.41 8.95
C SER A 174 4.32 1.88 8.79
N VAL A 175 4.15 3.11 8.31
CA VAL A 175 2.83 3.67 7.95
C VAL A 175 2.60 3.60 6.45
N ALA A 176 1.35 3.78 6.01
CA ALA A 176 1.01 3.78 4.59
C ALA A 176 1.81 4.78 3.75
N LEU A 177 2.18 5.95 4.32
CA LEU A 177 3.06 6.91 3.64
C LEU A 177 4.42 6.30 3.27
N ASP A 178 5.04 5.52 4.15
CA ASP A 178 6.35 4.91 3.89
C ASP A 178 6.29 3.99 2.67
N ILE A 179 5.21 3.23 2.58
CA ILE A 179 4.97 2.31 1.47
C ILE A 179 4.70 3.06 0.17
N ILE A 180 3.92 4.15 0.24
CA ILE A 180 3.65 5.01 -0.92
C ILE A 180 4.96 5.62 -1.44
N GLU A 181 5.81 6.13 -0.55
CA GLU A 181 7.11 6.72 -0.91
C GLU A 181 8.02 5.69 -1.57
N GLU A 182 8.09 4.47 -1.04
CA GLU A 182 8.92 3.38 -1.58
C GLU A 182 8.43 2.93 -2.97
N LEU A 183 7.13 2.70 -3.15
CA LEU A 183 6.56 2.32 -4.45
C LEU A 183 6.66 3.46 -5.49
N CYS A 184 6.45 4.71 -5.08
CA CYS A 184 6.68 5.87 -5.94
C CYS A 184 8.14 6.01 -6.35
N TYR A 185 9.09 5.70 -5.45
CA TYR A 185 10.51 5.72 -5.76
C TYR A 185 10.86 4.74 -6.88
N GLU A 186 10.35 3.51 -6.84
CA GLU A 186 10.52 2.52 -7.93
C GLU A 186 9.96 3.01 -9.27
N MET A 187 8.87 3.78 -9.23
CA MET A 187 8.24 4.36 -10.42
C MET A 187 8.90 5.67 -10.90
N ALA A 188 9.99 6.11 -10.27
CA ALA A 188 10.65 7.41 -10.50
C ALA A 188 9.72 8.63 -10.26
N LEU A 189 8.81 8.52 -9.29
CA LEU A 189 7.82 9.53 -8.90
C LEU A 189 8.16 10.17 -7.55
N GLN A 190 9.36 10.73 -7.45
CA GLN A 190 9.93 11.20 -6.17
C GLN A 190 9.46 12.61 -5.75
N ARG A 191 8.74 13.34 -6.63
CA ARG A 191 8.22 14.67 -6.28
C ARG A 191 7.04 14.51 -5.34
N LEU A 192 7.03 15.25 -4.23
CA LEU A 192 5.96 15.21 -3.22
C LEU A 192 4.55 15.35 -3.84
N GLN A 193 4.38 16.32 -4.75
CA GLN A 193 3.12 16.54 -5.47
C GLN A 193 2.66 15.34 -6.31
N ALA A 194 3.59 14.55 -6.84
CA ALA A 194 3.26 13.33 -7.58
C ALA A 194 2.80 12.23 -6.62
N MET A 195 3.42 12.09 -5.44
CA MET A 195 3.05 11.08 -4.45
C MET A 195 1.66 11.32 -3.82
N ASP A 196 1.20 12.57 -3.79
CA ASP A 196 -0.15 12.92 -3.31
C ASP A 196 -1.28 12.37 -4.19
N GLU A 197 -0.95 11.96 -5.41
CA GLU A 197 -1.91 11.36 -6.31
C GLU A 197 -2.12 9.87 -6.09
N TYR A 198 -1.37 9.25 -5.19
CA TYR A 198 -1.37 7.82 -4.97
C TYR A 198 -1.86 7.45 -3.58
N THR A 199 -2.50 6.28 -3.51
CA THR A 199 -2.93 5.69 -2.26
C THR A 199 -2.81 4.17 -2.31
N ILE A 200 -2.79 3.57 -1.14
CA ILE A 200 -2.94 2.13 -0.96
C ILE A 200 -4.39 1.84 -0.63
N PHE A 201 -4.93 0.78 -1.21
CA PHE A 201 -6.23 0.23 -0.90
C PHE A 201 -6.04 -1.11 -0.21
N ILE A 202 -6.86 -1.38 0.79
CA ILE A 202 -7.11 -2.74 1.26
C ILE A 202 -8.34 -3.28 0.53
N VAL A 203 -8.20 -4.48 -0.01
CA VAL A 203 -9.25 -5.17 -0.77
C VAL A 203 -9.56 -6.49 -0.07
N THR A 204 -10.83 -6.71 0.26
CA THR A 204 -11.34 -7.93 0.92
C THR A 204 -12.55 -8.49 0.19
N ASN A 205 -13.01 -9.67 0.61
CA ASN A 205 -14.17 -10.37 0.06
C ASN A 205 -14.07 -10.56 -1.46
N ARG A 206 -12.90 -11.02 -1.93
CA ARG A 206 -12.61 -11.27 -3.36
C ARG A 206 -12.89 -10.04 -4.25
N GLY A 207 -12.60 -8.83 -3.76
CA GLY A 207 -12.75 -7.60 -4.54
C GLY A 207 -14.07 -6.86 -4.33
N GLN A 208 -14.97 -7.38 -3.49
CA GLN A 208 -16.25 -6.70 -3.21
C GLN A 208 -16.07 -5.47 -2.32
N ASN A 209 -15.10 -5.51 -1.40
CA ASN A 209 -14.84 -4.43 -0.46
C ASN A 209 -13.49 -3.80 -0.76
N VAL A 210 -13.50 -2.49 -1.01
CA VAL A 210 -12.31 -1.71 -1.36
C VAL A 210 -12.27 -0.47 -0.48
N ARG A 211 -11.25 -0.37 0.38
CA ARG A 211 -11.09 0.78 1.29
C ARG A 211 -9.72 1.44 1.07
N PRO A 212 -9.66 2.75 0.77
CA PRO A 212 -8.38 3.46 0.75
C PRO A 212 -7.83 3.60 2.17
N LEU A 213 -6.52 3.49 2.31
CA LEU A 213 -5.81 3.76 3.55
C LEU A 213 -5.45 5.25 3.63
N ASN A 214 -5.63 5.83 4.81
CA ASN A 214 -5.03 7.08 5.21
C ASN A 214 -3.50 6.90 5.30
N LYS A 215 -2.74 7.88 4.80
CA LYS A 215 -1.27 7.90 4.81
C LYS A 215 -0.65 7.69 6.20
N ARG A 216 -1.39 7.98 7.27
CA ARG A 216 -0.95 7.86 8.68
C ARG A 216 -1.25 6.50 9.32
N GLU A 217 -2.07 5.65 8.70
CA GLU A 217 -2.39 4.32 9.23
C GLU A 217 -1.13 3.42 9.24
N TYR A 218 -0.92 2.70 10.34
CA TYR A 218 0.14 1.70 10.45
C TYR A 218 -0.25 0.44 9.67
N ILE A 219 0.63 -0.03 8.78
CA ILE A 219 0.32 -1.19 7.94
C ILE A 219 0.10 -2.45 8.79
N LEU A 220 0.87 -2.61 9.88
CA LEU A 220 0.72 -3.78 10.75
C LEU A 220 -0.56 -3.77 11.58
N ASP A 221 -1.15 -2.59 11.84
CA ASP A 221 -2.49 -2.52 12.43
C ASP A 221 -3.51 -3.11 11.44
N ILE A 222 -3.47 -2.64 10.19
CA ILE A 222 -4.37 -3.10 9.13
C ILE A 222 -4.20 -4.60 8.89
N VAL A 223 -2.96 -5.07 8.77
CA VAL A 223 -2.65 -6.50 8.59
C VAL A 223 -3.24 -7.34 9.73
N THR A 224 -3.11 -6.88 10.98
CA THR A 224 -3.61 -7.62 12.15
C THR A 224 -5.13 -7.73 12.16
N GLU A 225 -5.82 -6.65 11.79
CA GLU A 225 -7.29 -6.64 11.67
C GLU A 225 -7.75 -7.51 10.49
N MET A 226 -7.12 -7.38 9.33
CA MET A 226 -7.55 -8.09 8.11
C MET A 226 -7.30 -9.59 8.22
N GLU A 227 -6.21 -10.04 8.85
CA GLU A 227 -5.96 -11.47 9.10
C GLU A 227 -7.06 -12.13 9.93
N GLN A 228 -7.84 -11.37 10.71
CA GLN A 228 -8.99 -11.89 11.47
C GLN A 228 -10.28 -11.91 10.65
N ILE A 229 -10.41 -11.02 9.66
CA ILE A 229 -11.65 -10.81 8.90
C ILE A 229 -11.65 -11.65 7.61
N ASP A 230 -10.58 -11.60 6.83
CA ASP A 230 -10.49 -12.26 5.53
C ASP A 230 -9.03 -12.64 5.25
N SER A 231 -8.72 -13.93 5.22
CA SER A 231 -7.37 -14.42 4.92
C SER A 231 -6.90 -14.16 3.49
N ASN A 232 -7.81 -13.77 2.57
CA ASN A 232 -7.52 -13.47 1.17
C ASN A 232 -7.45 -11.95 0.90
N TYR A 233 -7.27 -11.12 1.93
CA TYR A 233 -7.09 -9.69 1.74
C TYR A 233 -5.88 -9.37 0.87
N SER A 234 -5.91 -8.23 0.18
CA SER A 234 -4.77 -7.76 -0.62
C SER A 234 -4.60 -6.25 -0.55
N PHE A 235 -3.36 -5.78 -0.58
CA PHE A 235 -3.05 -4.36 -0.70
C PHE A 235 -2.81 -3.98 -2.16
N TRP A 236 -3.45 -2.89 -2.61
CA TRP A 236 -3.33 -2.37 -3.97
C TRP A 236 -2.86 -0.93 -3.97
N PHE A 237 -1.78 -0.63 -4.68
CA PHE A 237 -1.28 0.72 -4.86
C PHE A 237 -1.82 1.30 -6.18
N ARG A 238 -2.54 2.42 -6.13
CA ARG A 238 -3.19 3.02 -7.31
C ARG A 238 -3.05 4.53 -7.33
N ARG A 239 -3.05 5.10 -8.53
CA ARG A 239 -3.19 6.55 -8.74
C ARG A 239 -4.68 6.93 -8.67
N VAL A 240 -5.06 7.82 -7.76
CA VAL A 240 -6.46 8.24 -7.55
C VAL A 240 -6.74 9.66 -8.02
N ILE A 241 -5.70 10.48 -8.16
CA ILE A 241 -5.78 11.85 -8.67
C ILE A 241 -4.92 11.93 -9.94
N TRP A 242 -5.45 12.57 -10.98
CA TRP A 242 -4.79 12.69 -12.29
C TRP A 242 -4.57 14.17 -12.64
N ALA A 243 -3.99 14.94 -11.71
CA ALA A 243 -3.80 16.37 -11.87
C ALA A 243 -2.50 16.70 -12.63
N ASN A 244 -1.46 15.92 -12.39
CA ASN A 244 -0.17 16.10 -13.04
C ASN A 244 -0.09 15.31 -14.36
N PRO A 245 0.54 15.86 -15.41
CA PRO A 245 0.76 15.13 -16.65
C PRO A 245 1.56 13.83 -16.42
N LEU A 246 1.23 12.80 -17.21
CA LEU A 246 1.98 11.55 -17.22
C LEU A 246 3.39 11.78 -17.75
N LYS A 247 4.35 11.08 -17.14
CA LYS A 247 5.73 11.01 -17.62
C LYS A 247 6.01 9.59 -18.12
N PHE A 248 6.70 9.49 -19.25
CA PHE A 248 6.97 8.22 -19.93
C PHE A 248 8.44 7.80 -19.82
N ASP A 249 9.07 8.12 -18.69
CA ASP A 249 10.50 7.94 -18.48
C ASP A 249 10.84 6.58 -17.82
N ASN A 250 9.89 5.99 -17.10
CA ASN A 250 10.07 4.77 -16.31
C ASN A 250 9.09 3.66 -16.75
N GLU A 251 9.60 2.45 -17.03
CA GLU A 251 8.80 1.34 -17.57
C GLU A 251 7.72 0.84 -16.62
N LEU A 252 8.03 0.77 -15.32
CA LEU A 252 7.05 0.36 -14.32
C LEU A 252 5.90 1.37 -14.25
N SER A 253 6.22 2.66 -14.21
CA SER A 253 5.24 3.74 -14.21
C SER A 253 4.28 3.65 -15.41
N ILE A 254 4.84 3.54 -16.63
CA ILE A 254 4.06 3.40 -17.87
C ILE A 254 3.13 2.18 -17.80
N THR A 255 3.66 1.04 -17.38
CA THR A 255 2.89 -0.21 -17.32
C THR A 255 1.78 -0.14 -16.28
N VAL A 256 2.07 0.42 -15.09
CA VAL A 256 1.09 0.64 -14.02
C VAL A 256 -0.04 1.54 -14.49
N HIS A 257 0.28 2.68 -15.11
CA HIS A 257 -0.74 3.61 -15.60
C HIS A 257 -1.57 3.00 -16.72
N TYR A 258 -0.93 2.32 -17.67
CA TYR A 258 -1.62 1.62 -18.76
C TYR A 258 -2.60 0.60 -18.22
N ASN A 259 -2.16 -0.27 -17.32
CA ASN A 259 -3.00 -1.31 -16.71
C ASN A 259 -4.12 -0.73 -15.85
N GLN A 260 -3.96 0.48 -15.28
CA GLN A 260 -4.99 1.13 -14.50
C GLN A 260 -6.06 1.81 -15.36
N VAL A 261 -5.65 2.39 -16.49
CA VAL A 261 -6.52 3.16 -17.39
C VAL A 261 -7.28 2.27 -18.38
N LEU A 262 -6.65 1.17 -18.82
CA LEU A 262 -7.20 0.29 -19.85
C LEU A 262 -8.61 -0.27 -19.53
N PRO A 263 -8.90 -0.78 -18.32
CA PRO A 263 -10.25 -1.28 -18.02
C PRO A 263 -11.33 -0.20 -18.10
N ASP A 264 -11.02 1.04 -17.72
CA ASP A 264 -11.96 2.17 -17.77
C ASP A 264 -12.19 2.61 -19.23
N TYR A 265 -11.14 2.59 -20.06
CA TYR A 265 -11.27 2.77 -21.50
C TYR A 265 -12.21 1.72 -22.11
N LEU A 266 -11.98 0.43 -21.83
CA LEU A 266 -12.78 -0.68 -22.38
C LEU A 266 -14.24 -0.66 -21.92
N LYS A 267 -14.54 -0.06 -20.77
CA LYS A 267 -15.90 0.20 -20.29
C LYS A 267 -16.53 1.47 -20.89
N ALA A 268 -15.84 2.13 -21.82
CA ALA A 268 -16.19 3.40 -22.44
C ALA A 268 -16.33 4.58 -21.45
N LEU A 269 -15.70 4.50 -20.27
CA LEU A 269 -15.79 5.56 -19.25
C LEU A 269 -14.93 6.78 -19.56
N LEU A 270 -13.97 6.63 -20.48
CA LEU A 270 -13.04 7.69 -20.89
C LEU A 270 -13.43 8.38 -22.21
N ASN A 271 -14.45 7.87 -22.89
CA ASN A 271 -14.90 8.40 -24.17
C ASN A 271 -16.14 9.26 -23.95
N VAL A 272 -16.03 10.57 -24.10
CA VAL A 272 -17.21 11.46 -24.17
C VAL A 272 -17.79 11.32 -25.57
N VAL A 273 -18.98 10.76 -25.71
CA VAL A 273 -19.72 10.72 -26.99
C VAL A 273 -20.86 11.74 -26.91
N PRO A 274 -20.71 12.95 -27.49
CA PRO A 274 -21.82 13.88 -27.58
C PRO A 274 -22.91 13.28 -28.47
N GLN A 275 -24.11 13.07 -27.92
CA GLN A 275 -25.37 12.90 -28.66
C GLN A 275 -25.41 11.74 -29.70
N GLY A 276 -24.65 10.67 -29.48
CA GLY A 276 -24.91 9.36 -30.09
C GLY A 276 -24.39 9.12 -31.51
N LYS A 277 -23.82 10.13 -32.20
CA LYS A 277 -23.09 9.94 -33.46
C LYS A 277 -21.58 10.05 -33.22
N ILE A 278 -20.86 8.98 -33.54
CA ILE A 278 -19.41 8.94 -33.50
C ILE A 278 -18.90 9.58 -34.79
N SER A 279 -18.01 10.56 -34.68
CA SER A 279 -17.34 11.17 -35.84
C SER A 279 -16.31 10.24 -36.45
N GLU A 280 -15.96 10.43 -37.74
CA GLU A 280 -14.88 9.68 -38.38
C GLU A 280 -13.54 9.84 -37.65
N GLN A 281 -13.28 11.02 -37.07
CA GLN A 281 -12.09 11.26 -36.26
C GLN A 281 -12.06 10.36 -35.02
N GLN A 282 -13.19 10.17 -34.35
CA GLN A 282 -13.29 9.27 -33.21
C GLN A 282 -13.14 7.80 -33.62
N PHE A 283 -13.71 7.39 -34.75
CA PHE A 283 -13.48 6.04 -35.29
C PHE A 283 -11.98 5.77 -35.54
N ASN A 284 -11.28 6.71 -36.18
CA ASN A 284 -9.83 6.64 -36.39
C ASN A 284 -9.06 6.58 -35.06
N GLN A 285 -9.44 7.39 -34.08
CA GLN A 285 -8.80 7.38 -32.76
C GLN A 285 -8.97 6.04 -32.06
N ILE A 286 -10.18 5.47 -32.05
CA ILE A 286 -10.46 4.14 -31.46
C ILE A 286 -9.66 3.06 -32.19
N ALA A 287 -9.58 3.13 -33.52
CA ALA A 287 -8.80 2.17 -34.30
C ALA A 287 -7.29 2.27 -34.00
N LYS A 288 -6.76 3.49 -33.87
CA LYS A 288 -5.38 3.73 -33.42
C LYS A 288 -5.13 3.18 -32.02
N LEU A 289 -6.03 3.43 -31.06
CA LEU A 289 -5.94 2.89 -29.70
C LEU A 289 -5.98 1.36 -29.70
N SER A 290 -6.73 0.75 -30.60
CA SER A 290 -6.80 -0.72 -30.76
C SER A 290 -5.50 -1.30 -31.30
N ALA A 291 -4.93 -0.68 -32.33
CA ALA A 291 -3.61 -1.07 -32.87
C ALA A 291 -2.50 -0.94 -31.80
N LEU A 292 -2.53 0.13 -31.00
CA LEU A 292 -1.60 0.34 -29.89
C LEU A 292 -1.75 -0.74 -28.80
N GLN A 293 -2.98 -1.16 -28.46
CA GLN A 293 -3.20 -2.27 -27.52
C GLN A 293 -2.64 -3.60 -28.05
N HIS A 294 -2.89 -3.92 -29.33
CA HIS A 294 -2.35 -5.12 -29.95
C HIS A 294 -0.81 -5.12 -29.88
N ARG A 295 -0.17 -4.00 -30.23
CA ARG A 295 1.29 -3.84 -30.13
C ARG A 295 1.79 -3.87 -28.69
N ALA A 296 1.03 -3.35 -27.72
CA ALA A 296 1.37 -3.39 -26.30
C ALA A 296 1.34 -4.81 -25.70
N LYS A 297 0.59 -5.73 -26.31
CA LYS A 297 0.63 -7.18 -26.05
C LYS A 297 1.72 -7.92 -26.86
N ASP A 298 2.61 -7.16 -27.52
CA ASP A 298 3.65 -7.65 -28.44
C ASP A 298 3.12 -8.36 -29.70
N GLY A 299 1.88 -8.05 -30.11
CA GLY A 299 1.34 -8.50 -31.38
C GLY A 299 2.13 -7.95 -32.56
N LEU A 300 2.61 -8.83 -33.44
CA LEU A 300 3.37 -8.51 -34.65
C LEU A 300 2.56 -8.75 -35.94
N TYR A 301 1.37 -9.34 -35.82
CA TYR A 301 0.49 -9.70 -36.92
C TYR A 301 -0.70 -8.74 -37.00
N ALA A 302 -1.59 -8.94 -37.96
CA ALA A 302 -2.83 -8.17 -38.04
C ALA A 302 -3.84 -8.71 -37.01
N PRO A 303 -4.41 -7.89 -36.12
CA PRO A 303 -5.31 -8.34 -35.07
C PRO A 303 -6.56 -9.02 -35.65
N THR A 304 -7.01 -10.11 -35.05
CA THR A 304 -8.26 -10.80 -35.46
C THR A 304 -9.50 -10.03 -35.00
N ILE A 305 -10.66 -10.29 -35.62
CA ILE A 305 -11.95 -9.69 -35.19
C ILE A 305 -12.25 -9.99 -33.70
N HIS A 306 -11.88 -11.17 -33.22
CA HIS A 306 -12.04 -11.53 -31.81
C HIS A 306 -11.20 -10.61 -30.91
N GLU A 307 -9.93 -10.40 -31.26
CA GLU A 307 -9.08 -9.46 -30.52
C GLU A 307 -9.58 -8.02 -30.60
N LEU A 308 -10.13 -7.58 -31.74
CA LEU A 308 -10.73 -6.26 -31.86
C LEU A 308 -11.90 -6.07 -30.90
N ALA A 309 -12.71 -7.11 -30.67
CA ALA A 309 -13.78 -7.06 -29.68
C ALA A 309 -13.27 -6.95 -28.24
N GLU A 310 -12.02 -7.34 -27.97
CA GLU A 310 -11.35 -7.12 -26.67
C GLU A 310 -10.69 -5.73 -26.57
N TYR A 311 -10.25 -5.15 -27.70
CA TYR A 311 -9.57 -3.85 -27.74
C TYR A 311 -10.52 -2.66 -27.85
N ILE A 312 -11.74 -2.87 -28.33
CA ILE A 312 -12.71 -1.80 -28.58
C ILE A 312 -13.84 -1.92 -27.55
N PRO A 313 -14.24 -0.82 -26.88
CA PRO A 313 -15.37 -0.86 -25.97
C PRO A 313 -16.62 -1.39 -26.66
N ALA A 314 -17.33 -2.35 -26.04
CA ALA A 314 -18.45 -3.05 -26.69
C ALA A 314 -19.54 -2.09 -27.23
N GLN A 315 -19.77 -0.99 -26.52
CA GLN A 315 -20.73 0.07 -26.90
C GLN A 315 -20.33 0.79 -28.20
N LEU A 316 -19.04 0.86 -28.51
CA LEU A 316 -18.48 1.50 -29.70
C LEU A 316 -18.25 0.48 -30.81
N PHE A 317 -17.88 -0.76 -30.47
CA PHE A 317 -17.69 -1.84 -31.44
C PHE A 317 -18.96 -2.05 -32.27
N SER A 318 -20.14 -2.02 -31.65
CA SER A 318 -21.45 -2.16 -32.31
C SER A 318 -21.85 -1.02 -33.26
N LYS A 319 -21.09 0.09 -33.29
CA LYS A 319 -21.42 1.28 -34.11
C LYS A 319 -20.95 1.17 -35.56
N GLN A 320 -20.16 0.15 -35.88
CA GLN A 320 -19.65 -0.10 -37.23
C GLN A 320 -19.47 -1.61 -37.44
N GLY A 321 -19.51 -2.08 -38.69
CA GLY A 321 -19.35 -3.50 -39.00
C GLY A 321 -17.95 -4.03 -38.63
N PRO A 322 -17.82 -5.29 -38.17
CA PRO A 322 -16.53 -5.87 -37.77
C PRO A 322 -15.44 -5.80 -38.86
N GLN A 323 -15.82 -5.98 -40.12
CA GLN A 323 -14.89 -5.90 -41.26
C GLN A 323 -14.39 -4.47 -41.51
N GLN A 324 -15.24 -3.47 -41.27
CA GLN A 324 -14.85 -2.07 -41.40
C GLN A 324 -13.91 -1.67 -40.26
N TRP A 325 -14.14 -2.17 -39.03
CA TRP A 325 -13.18 -2.06 -37.93
C TRP A 325 -11.84 -2.71 -38.26
N MET A 326 -11.86 -3.94 -38.79
CA MET A 326 -10.66 -4.67 -39.20
C MET A 326 -9.83 -3.88 -40.23
N HIS A 327 -10.50 -3.30 -41.23
CA HIS A 327 -9.84 -2.46 -42.22
C HIS A 327 -9.16 -1.24 -41.57
N LEU A 328 -9.89 -0.50 -40.73
CA LEU A 328 -9.40 0.72 -40.10
C LEU A 328 -8.26 0.45 -39.11
N VAL A 329 -8.36 -0.63 -38.31
CA VAL A 329 -7.32 -0.99 -37.35
C VAL A 329 -6.07 -1.47 -38.07
N THR A 330 -6.18 -2.28 -39.12
CA THR A 330 -5.03 -2.75 -39.93
C THR A 330 -4.23 -1.58 -40.50
N GLN A 331 -4.88 -0.51 -40.96
CA GLN A 331 -4.19 0.71 -41.41
C GLN A 331 -3.31 1.31 -40.31
N HIS A 332 -3.78 1.34 -39.07
CA HIS A 332 -3.00 1.83 -37.93
C HIS A 332 -1.96 0.81 -37.44
N THR A 333 -2.21 -0.50 -37.57
CA THR A 333 -1.26 -1.55 -37.18
C THR A 333 0.08 -1.40 -37.89
N HIS A 334 0.07 -1.11 -39.19
CA HIS A 334 1.30 -0.84 -39.95
C HIS A 334 2.06 0.38 -39.40
N ALA A 335 1.35 1.44 -39.02
CA ALA A 335 1.97 2.66 -38.49
C ALA A 335 2.62 2.45 -37.10
N VAL A 336 2.13 1.49 -36.31
CA VAL A 336 2.64 1.21 -34.95
C VAL A 336 3.55 -0.01 -34.88
N GLN A 337 3.79 -0.72 -35.98
CA GLN A 337 4.53 -1.99 -36.02
C GLN A 337 5.98 -1.84 -35.51
N SER A 338 6.62 -0.70 -35.78
CA SER A 338 8.00 -0.42 -35.34
C SER A 338 8.13 -0.06 -33.85
N LEU A 339 7.00 0.15 -33.15
CA LEU A 339 7.03 0.50 -31.74
C LEU A 339 7.37 -0.71 -30.86
N SER A 340 8.12 -0.50 -29.79
CA SER A 340 8.17 -1.45 -28.68
C SER A 340 6.84 -1.49 -27.91
N PRO A 341 6.54 -2.57 -27.15
CA PRO A 341 5.38 -2.62 -26.27
C PRO A 341 5.32 -1.43 -25.30
N ARG A 342 6.47 -1.01 -24.76
CA ARG A 342 6.61 0.20 -23.93
C ARG A 342 6.13 1.46 -24.66
N GLN A 343 6.62 1.68 -25.88
CA GLN A 343 6.25 2.85 -26.69
C GLN A 343 4.77 2.82 -27.06
N ALA A 344 4.23 1.64 -27.35
CA ALA A 344 2.80 1.47 -27.62
C ALA A 344 1.92 1.84 -26.41
N ARG A 345 2.27 1.37 -25.20
CA ARG A 345 1.59 1.79 -23.95
C ARG A 345 1.69 3.29 -23.71
N SER A 346 2.86 3.88 -23.94
CA SER A 346 3.10 5.32 -23.77
C SER A 346 2.25 6.15 -24.74
N GLN A 347 2.22 5.76 -26.02
CA GLN A 347 1.39 6.43 -27.02
C GLN A 347 -0.11 6.22 -26.77
N PHE A 348 -0.53 5.06 -26.27
CA PHE A 348 -1.91 4.80 -25.88
C PHE A 348 -2.34 5.77 -24.77
N LEU A 349 -1.55 5.87 -23.70
CA LEU A 349 -1.79 6.80 -22.60
C LEU A 349 -1.81 8.26 -23.08
N GLY A 350 -0.82 8.68 -23.88
CA GLY A 350 -0.75 10.03 -24.42
C GLY A 350 -1.93 10.40 -25.33
N THR A 351 -2.46 9.42 -26.08
CA THR A 351 -3.64 9.60 -26.93
C THR A 351 -4.93 9.73 -26.11
N LEU A 352 -4.99 9.17 -24.90
CA LEU A 352 -6.15 9.36 -24.02
C LEU A 352 -6.10 10.69 -23.27
N THR A 353 -4.91 11.14 -22.87
CA THR A 353 -4.74 12.37 -22.07
C THR A 353 -4.85 13.67 -22.87
N THR A 354 -4.76 13.61 -24.20
CA THR A 354 -4.82 14.79 -25.08
C THR A 354 -6.24 15.25 -25.41
N HIS A 355 -7.26 14.45 -25.04
CA HIS A 355 -8.66 14.67 -25.38
C HIS A 355 -9.59 14.82 -24.16
N THR A 356 -9.00 14.98 -22.97
CA THR A 356 -9.66 15.40 -21.72
C THR A 356 -9.17 16.79 -21.34
#